data_AF-A0A654LXW4-F1
#
_entry.id   AF-A0A654LXW4-F1
#
_cell.length_a   1.000
_cell.length_b   1.000
_cell.length_c   1.000
_cell.angle_alpha   90.00
_cell.angle_beta   90.00
_cell.angle_gamma   90.00
#
_symmetry.space_group_name_H-M   'P 1'
#
loop_
_entity.id
_entity.type
_entity.pdbx_description
1 polymer ?
#
loop_
_entity_poly.entity_id
_entity_poly.type
_entity_poly.pdbx_seq_one_letter_code
_entity_poly.pdbx_strand_id
1 'polypeptide(L)'
;MEKNNTENNQTNLIEVKEEKSNLLSSSLINSITTNFGDQVKLVYKKENRSKILVSPENLVETALYLRNNHGFDHAESASGTDYPADNQIEINYHLGSYSNTDYYPYILVLSTRVDRTDPKSNSLINIFPSVEYHERETYEMLGVFFLGHPRNERFILPEDWADMPPLRKDFRIKGR
;
A
#
# COMPACT_ATOMS: atom_id res chain seq x y z
N MET A 1 1.00 51.01 -42.68
CA MET A 1 0.14 51.23 -41.48
C MET A 1 -0.66 49.96 -41.31
N GLU A 2 -0.17 49.03 -40.50
CA GLU A 2 -0.64 48.80 -39.10
C GLU A 2 -2.10 48.29 -39.10
N LYS A 3 -2.41 47.01 -38.85
CA LYS A 3 -2.53 46.28 -37.55
C LYS A 3 -3.27 44.95 -37.88
N ASN A 4 -3.23 43.81 -37.19
CA ASN A 4 -2.57 43.31 -35.99
C ASN A 4 -2.71 41.77 -35.99
N ASN A 5 -1.66 41.07 -35.61
CA ASN A 5 -1.70 39.72 -35.06
C ASN A 5 -2.61 39.67 -33.82
N THR A 6 -3.37 38.58 -33.65
CA THR A 6 -3.37 37.73 -32.43
C THR A 6 -4.48 36.68 -32.53
N GLU A 7 -4.12 35.43 -32.80
CA GLU A 7 -4.83 34.27 -32.26
C GLU A 7 -3.81 33.46 -31.45
N ASN A 8 -3.96 33.56 -30.13
CA ASN A 8 -3.05 33.00 -29.14
C ASN A 8 -3.34 31.52 -28.89
N ASN A 9 -2.27 30.74 -28.95
CA ASN A 9 -2.07 29.40 -28.43
C ASN A 9 -2.75 29.12 -27.07
N GLN A 10 -3.68 28.15 -27.00
CA GLN A 10 -3.99 27.40 -25.78
C GLN A 10 -4.60 26.02 -26.10
N THR A 11 -3.78 24.98 -26.36
CA THR A 11 -4.22 23.56 -26.28
C THR A 11 -3.06 22.56 -26.47
N ASN A 12 -2.05 22.54 -25.60
CA ASN A 12 -0.99 21.51 -25.67
C ASN A 12 -0.46 21.03 -24.29
N LEU A 13 -1.26 21.12 -23.23
CA LEU A 13 -0.85 20.75 -21.87
C LEU A 13 -1.53 19.49 -21.31
N ILE A 14 -2.50 18.91 -22.03
CA ILE A 14 -3.38 17.86 -21.47
C ILE A 14 -3.01 16.45 -21.97
N GLU A 15 -2.56 16.27 -23.22
CA GLU A 15 -2.32 14.92 -23.77
C GLU A 15 -0.99 14.26 -23.35
N VAL A 16 0.03 15.03 -22.92
CA VAL A 16 1.38 14.46 -22.69
C VAL A 16 1.54 13.76 -21.33
N LYS A 17 0.61 13.96 -20.37
CA LYS A 17 0.70 13.38 -19.01
C LYS A 17 0.08 11.97 -18.91
N GLU A 18 -1.00 11.69 -19.63
CA GLU A 18 -1.77 10.43 -19.53
C GLU A 18 -1.07 9.22 -20.21
N GLU A 19 -0.26 9.45 -21.24
CA GLU A 19 0.51 8.35 -21.88
C GLU A 19 1.74 7.96 -21.06
N LYS A 20 2.41 8.94 -20.43
CA LYS A 20 3.65 8.72 -19.65
C LYS A 20 3.40 7.93 -18.36
N SER A 21 2.30 8.20 -17.64
CA SER A 21 1.89 7.47 -16.42
C SER A 21 1.66 5.98 -16.69
N ASN A 22 1.05 5.65 -17.83
CA ASN A 22 0.79 4.28 -18.27
C ASN A 22 2.06 3.51 -18.66
N LEU A 23 3.05 4.19 -19.24
CA LEU A 23 4.37 3.65 -19.59
C LEU A 23 5.28 3.46 -18.35
N LEU A 24 5.25 4.39 -17.41
CA LEU A 24 5.99 4.30 -16.15
C LEU A 24 5.47 3.13 -15.30
N SER A 25 4.15 2.98 -15.21
CA SER A 25 3.53 1.90 -14.47
C SER A 25 3.76 0.52 -15.11
N SER A 26 3.84 0.40 -16.44
CA SER A 26 4.24 -0.88 -17.08
C SER A 26 5.71 -1.18 -16.85
N SER A 27 6.60 -0.19 -16.97
CA SER A 27 8.04 -0.35 -16.72
C SER A 27 8.33 -0.80 -15.28
N LEU A 28 7.66 -0.18 -14.30
CA LEU A 28 7.74 -0.54 -12.89
C LEU A 28 7.31 -1.99 -12.66
N ILE A 29 6.14 -2.37 -13.16
CA ILE A 29 5.61 -3.73 -13.00
C ILE A 29 6.55 -4.74 -13.66
N ASN A 30 7.06 -4.46 -14.86
CA ASN A 30 8.02 -5.34 -15.53
C ASN A 30 9.31 -5.52 -14.71
N SER A 31 9.80 -4.45 -14.08
CA SER A 31 10.99 -4.50 -13.23
C SER A 31 10.77 -5.33 -11.96
N ILE A 32 9.57 -5.24 -11.38
CA ILE A 32 9.17 -6.03 -10.21
C ILE A 32 9.03 -7.51 -10.59
N THR A 33 8.31 -7.81 -11.68
CA THR A 33 8.13 -9.19 -12.16
C THR A 33 9.45 -9.84 -12.57
N THR A 34 10.40 -9.08 -13.13
CA THR A 34 11.72 -9.61 -13.50
C THR A 34 12.56 -9.97 -12.28
N ASN A 35 12.50 -9.20 -11.20
CA ASN A 35 13.33 -9.44 -10.01
C ASN A 35 12.73 -10.46 -9.04
N PHE A 36 11.40 -10.46 -8.87
CA PHE A 36 10.73 -11.32 -7.89
C PHE A 36 9.98 -12.51 -8.52
N GLY A 37 9.86 -12.56 -9.85
CA GLY A 37 9.25 -13.67 -10.57
C GLY A 37 7.83 -13.99 -10.08
N ASP A 38 7.59 -15.28 -9.79
CA ASP A 38 6.30 -15.81 -9.33
C ASP A 38 5.92 -15.39 -7.90
N GLN A 39 6.81 -14.73 -7.16
CA GLN A 39 6.56 -14.32 -5.77
C GLN A 39 5.68 -13.07 -5.67
N VAL A 40 5.54 -12.32 -6.77
CA VAL A 40 4.72 -11.11 -6.84
C VAL A 40 3.59 -11.33 -7.83
N LYS A 41 2.36 -11.29 -7.33
CA LYS A 41 1.15 -11.36 -8.15
C LYS A 41 0.60 -9.97 -8.38
N LEU A 42 0.53 -9.53 -9.63
CA LEU A 42 -0.21 -8.32 -9.99
C LEU A 42 -1.71 -8.57 -9.83
N VAL A 43 -2.37 -7.80 -8.95
CA VAL A 43 -3.81 -7.90 -8.71
C VAL A 43 -4.58 -7.02 -9.69
N TYR A 44 -4.18 -5.76 -9.80
CA TYR A 44 -4.72 -4.85 -10.81
C TYR A 44 -3.70 -3.78 -11.17
N LYS A 45 -3.86 -3.25 -12.39
CA LYS A 45 -3.15 -2.08 -12.88
C LYS A 45 -4.17 -1.06 -13.36
N LYS A 46 -4.08 0.16 -12.82
CA LYS A 46 -4.72 1.37 -13.32
C LYS A 46 -3.63 2.41 -13.58
N GLU A 47 -3.98 3.48 -14.30
CA GLU A 47 -3.05 4.53 -14.71
C GLU A 47 -2.19 5.06 -13.56
N ASN A 48 -2.83 5.52 -12.48
CA ASN A 48 -2.15 6.12 -11.32
C ASN A 48 -2.13 5.21 -10.08
N ARG A 49 -2.56 3.96 -10.22
CA ARG A 49 -2.62 3.04 -9.07
C ARG A 49 -2.47 1.61 -9.49
N SER A 50 -1.53 0.90 -8.89
CA SER A 50 -1.40 -0.55 -9.10
C SER A 50 -1.36 -1.26 -7.76
N LYS A 51 -1.77 -2.53 -7.76
CA LYS A 51 -1.73 -3.38 -6.57
C LYS A 51 -0.98 -4.65 -6.86
N ILE A 52 0.01 -4.92 -6.03
CA ILE A 52 0.81 -6.13 -6.05
C ILE A 52 0.55 -6.91 -4.77
N LEU A 53 0.43 -8.22 -4.89
CA LEU A 53 0.29 -9.15 -3.79
C LEU A 53 1.59 -9.95 -3.65
N VAL A 54 2.14 -9.95 -2.44
CA VAL A 54 3.43 -10.57 -2.12
C VAL A 54 3.26 -11.50 -0.92
N SER A 55 4.02 -12.59 -0.90
CA SER A 55 4.08 -13.47 0.26
C SER A 55 4.61 -12.72 1.50
N PRO A 56 4.17 -13.08 2.72
CA PRO A 56 4.67 -12.44 3.95
C PRO A 56 6.18 -12.51 4.12
N GLU A 57 6.81 -13.59 3.64
CA GLU A 57 8.26 -13.82 3.71
C GLU A 57 9.06 -12.78 2.93
N ASN A 58 8.56 -12.39 1.75
CA ASN A 58 9.27 -11.49 0.83
C ASN A 58 8.82 -10.02 0.95
N LEU A 59 7.91 -9.74 1.88
CA LEU A 59 7.35 -8.40 2.09
C LEU A 59 8.45 -7.36 2.36
N VAL A 60 9.37 -7.68 3.27
CA VAL A 60 10.45 -6.76 3.69
C VAL A 60 11.43 -6.51 2.55
N GLU A 61 11.83 -7.57 1.83
CA GLU A 61 12.75 -7.47 0.70
C GLU A 61 12.15 -6.67 -0.45
N THR A 62 10.88 -6.92 -0.77
CA THR A 62 10.15 -6.18 -1.81
C THR A 62 10.01 -4.71 -1.43
N ALA A 63 9.66 -4.40 -0.18
CA ALA A 63 9.56 -3.04 0.31
C ALA A 63 10.92 -2.29 0.24
N LEU A 64 12.02 -2.95 0.62
CA LEU A 64 13.37 -2.38 0.48
C LEU A 64 13.75 -2.13 -0.98
N TYR A 65 13.46 -3.07 -1.86
CA TYR A 65 13.73 -2.93 -3.29
C TYR A 65 12.94 -1.74 -3.89
N LEU A 66 11.65 -1.61 -3.57
CA LEU A 66 10.81 -0.51 -4.04
C LEU A 66 11.32 0.84 -3.57
N ARG A 67 11.76 0.92 -2.31
CA ARG A 67 12.35 2.15 -1.75
C ARG A 67 13.66 2.53 -2.41
N ASN A 68 14.59 1.58 -2.53
CA ASN A 68 15.96 1.86 -2.97
C ASN A 68 16.07 2.06 -4.50
N ASN A 69 15.30 1.30 -5.29
CA ASN A 69 15.48 1.28 -6.76
C ASN A 69 14.43 2.11 -7.51
N HIS A 70 13.21 2.21 -6.97
CA HIS A 70 12.10 2.92 -7.64
C HIS A 70 11.71 4.23 -6.93
N GLY A 71 12.33 4.52 -5.78
CA GLY A 71 12.14 5.79 -5.07
C GLY A 71 10.82 5.90 -4.31
N PHE A 72 10.14 4.79 -4.01
CA PHE A 72 8.98 4.79 -3.11
C PHE A 72 9.46 5.00 -1.67
N ASP A 73 9.59 6.25 -1.26
CA ASP A 73 10.18 6.67 0.01
C ASP A 73 9.16 6.84 1.14
N HIS A 74 7.86 6.87 0.82
CA HIS A 74 6.81 7.16 1.77
C HIS A 74 5.69 6.11 1.74
N ALA A 75 5.28 5.65 2.92
CA ALA A 75 4.04 4.90 3.08
C ALA A 75 2.95 5.86 3.57
N GLU A 76 1.97 6.14 2.71
CA GLU A 76 0.84 7.04 2.96
C GLU A 76 -0.13 6.45 3.98
N SER A 77 -0.38 5.14 3.90
CA SER A 77 -1.25 4.43 4.82
C SER A 77 -0.94 2.93 4.84
N ALA A 78 -1.25 2.27 5.95
CA ALA A 78 -1.36 0.82 6.02
C ALA A 78 -2.73 0.44 6.58
N SER A 79 -3.33 -0.62 6.03
CA SER A 79 -4.67 -1.06 6.44
C SER A 79 -4.81 -2.57 6.32
N GLY A 80 -5.56 -3.19 7.22
CA GLY A 80 -5.91 -4.60 7.15
C GLY A 80 -7.34 -4.82 6.66
N THR A 81 -7.56 -5.91 5.92
CA THR A 81 -8.87 -6.36 5.44
C THR A 81 -9.05 -7.83 5.79
N ASP A 82 -10.11 -8.15 6.54
CA ASP A 82 -10.48 -9.54 6.87
C ASP A 82 -11.21 -10.16 5.67
N TYR A 83 -10.71 -11.30 5.18
CA TYR A 83 -11.33 -12.14 4.15
C TYR A 83 -11.71 -13.51 4.76
N PRO A 84 -12.89 -13.61 5.42
CA PRO A 84 -13.31 -14.84 6.09
C PRO A 84 -13.49 -16.03 5.15
N ALA A 85 -13.90 -15.79 3.89
CA ALA A 85 -14.11 -16.84 2.90
C ALA A 85 -12.81 -17.58 2.55
N ASP A 86 -11.69 -16.87 2.54
CA ASP A 86 -10.36 -17.41 2.24
C ASP A 86 -9.57 -17.76 3.52
N ASN A 87 -10.16 -17.53 4.71
CA ASN A 87 -9.50 -17.63 6.01
C ASN A 87 -8.18 -16.83 6.09
N GLN A 88 -8.14 -15.66 5.45
CA GLN A 88 -6.94 -14.83 5.34
C GLN A 88 -7.24 -13.39 5.76
N ILE A 89 -6.22 -12.72 6.30
CA ILE A 89 -6.23 -11.27 6.53
C ILE A 89 -5.23 -10.65 5.55
N GLU A 90 -5.69 -9.68 4.77
CA GLU A 90 -4.86 -8.97 3.80
C GLU A 90 -4.44 -7.62 4.36
N ILE A 91 -3.14 -7.39 4.44
CA ILE A 91 -2.53 -6.13 4.88
C ILE A 91 -2.12 -5.38 3.62
N ASN A 92 -2.52 -4.13 3.49
CA ASN A 92 -2.28 -3.28 2.32
C ASN A 92 -1.48 -2.06 2.77
N TYR A 93 -0.33 -1.85 2.14
CA TYR A 93 0.52 -0.67 2.31
C TYR A 93 0.42 0.18 1.07
N HIS A 94 -0.02 1.43 1.23
CA HIS A 94 -0.08 2.40 0.14
C HIS A 94 1.22 3.17 0.12
N LEU A 95 2.02 2.96 -0.92
CA LEU A 95 3.33 3.55 -1.10
C LEU A 95 3.24 4.66 -2.15
N GLY A 96 3.74 5.84 -1.78
CA GLY A 96 3.94 6.99 -2.64
C GLY A 96 5.42 7.30 -2.81
N SER A 97 5.72 8.18 -3.77
CA SER A 97 7.07 8.70 -3.98
C SER A 97 7.03 10.22 -3.94
N TYR A 98 7.81 10.81 -3.02
CA TYR A 98 8.04 12.25 -3.00
C TYR A 98 9.38 12.63 -3.64
N SER A 99 10.39 11.77 -3.53
CA SER A 99 11.72 11.99 -4.12
C SER A 99 11.71 12.00 -5.65
N ASN A 100 10.80 11.25 -6.29
CA ASN A 100 10.71 11.18 -7.74
C ASN A 100 9.41 11.85 -8.24
N THR A 101 9.55 12.98 -8.95
CA THR A 101 8.42 13.74 -9.50
C THR A 101 7.59 12.95 -10.51
N ASP A 102 8.18 11.96 -11.17
CA ASP A 102 7.46 11.12 -12.15
C ASP A 102 6.49 10.15 -11.47
N TYR A 103 6.79 9.72 -10.25
CA TYR A 103 5.94 8.83 -9.45
C TYR A 103 5.03 9.58 -8.47
N TYR A 104 5.11 10.91 -8.41
CA TYR A 104 4.27 11.73 -7.53
C TYR A 104 2.76 11.45 -7.65
N PRO A 105 2.15 11.29 -8.85
CA PRO A 105 0.72 10.97 -8.95
C PRO A 105 0.42 9.47 -8.76
N TYR A 106 1.45 8.62 -8.61
CA TYR A 106 1.32 7.18 -8.69
C TYR A 106 1.38 6.52 -7.30
N ILE A 107 0.32 5.77 -6.96
CA ILE A 107 0.23 5.02 -5.71
C ILE A 107 0.41 3.53 -5.98
N LEU A 108 1.45 2.94 -5.39
CA LEU A 108 1.67 1.50 -5.41
C LEU A 108 1.10 0.89 -4.13
N VAL A 109 0.14 -0.03 -4.27
CA VAL A 109 -0.39 -0.80 -3.15
C VAL A 109 0.40 -2.10 -3.04
N LEU A 110 1.22 -2.21 -2.01
CA LEU A 110 1.92 -3.43 -1.62
C LEU A 110 1.04 -4.20 -0.64
N SER A 111 0.53 -5.34 -1.06
CA SER A 111 -0.37 -6.17 -0.25
C SER A 111 0.30 -7.47 0.15
N THR A 112 -0.01 -7.96 1.35
CA THR A 112 0.36 -9.29 1.81
C THR A 112 -0.82 -9.98 2.48
N ARG A 113 -0.85 -11.32 2.45
CA ARG A 113 -1.91 -12.12 3.05
C ARG A 113 -1.33 -13.03 4.12
N VAL A 114 -1.93 -12.98 5.29
CA VAL A 114 -1.57 -13.79 6.46
C VAL A 114 -2.74 -14.67 6.88
N ASP A 115 -2.46 -15.76 7.57
CA ASP A 115 -3.50 -16.65 8.10
C ASP A 115 -4.34 -15.93 9.16
N ARG A 116 -5.65 -16.18 9.19
CA ARG A 116 -6.57 -15.55 10.14
C ARG A 116 -6.52 -16.12 11.56
N THR A 117 -6.09 -17.39 11.69
CA THR A 117 -6.01 -18.13 12.96
C THR A 117 -4.75 -17.77 13.75
N ASP A 118 -3.62 -17.61 13.06
CA ASP A 118 -2.35 -17.14 13.62
C ASP A 118 -1.78 -15.99 12.76
N PRO A 119 -2.42 -14.81 12.79
CA PRO A 119 -2.06 -13.70 11.90
C PRO A 119 -0.74 -13.07 12.33
N LYS A 120 0.32 -13.40 11.59
CA LYS A 120 1.67 -12.86 11.77
C LYS A 120 2.20 -12.28 10.48
N SER A 121 2.71 -11.06 10.55
CA SER A 121 3.37 -10.37 9.43
C SER A 121 4.69 -9.77 9.89
N ASN A 122 5.61 -9.53 8.97
CA ASN A 122 6.79 -8.73 9.27
C ASN A 122 6.43 -7.24 9.26
N SER A 123 6.97 -6.49 10.22
CA SER A 123 6.80 -5.04 10.30
C SER A 123 7.62 -4.34 9.21
N LEU A 124 7.04 -3.28 8.64
CA LEU A 124 7.74 -2.40 7.71
C LEU A 124 8.28 -1.12 8.38
N ILE A 125 8.18 -0.99 9.71
CA ILE A 125 8.58 0.23 10.44
C ILE A 125 10.04 0.66 10.18
N ASN A 126 10.95 -0.32 10.03
CA ASN A 126 12.37 -0.05 9.75
C ASN A 126 12.61 0.56 8.36
N ILE A 127 11.66 0.38 7.44
CA ILE A 127 11.71 0.90 6.07
C ILE A 127 10.89 2.18 5.98
N PHE A 128 9.66 2.15 6.51
CA PHE A 128 8.72 3.26 6.50
C PHE A 128 8.30 3.60 7.93
N PRO A 129 8.95 4.58 8.58
CA PRO A 129 8.59 4.96 9.96
C PRO A 129 7.13 5.41 10.11
N SER A 130 6.49 5.87 9.03
CA SER A 130 5.08 6.30 9.04
C SER A 130 4.09 5.15 9.31
N VAL A 131 4.49 3.88 9.16
CA VAL A 131 3.57 2.76 9.39
C VAL A 131 3.40 2.39 10.87
N GLU A 132 4.17 2.96 11.79
CA GLU A 132 4.13 2.64 13.24
C GLU A 132 2.69 2.62 13.78
N TYR A 133 1.94 3.71 13.58
CA TYR A 133 0.58 3.81 14.10
C TYR A 133 -0.41 2.89 13.36
N HIS A 134 -0.22 2.71 12.05
CA HIS A 134 -1.09 1.90 11.22
C HIS A 134 -0.97 0.40 11.52
N GLU A 135 0.25 -0.08 11.79
CA GLU A 135 0.50 -1.46 12.19
C GLU A 135 -0.09 -1.73 13.58
N ARG A 136 0.01 -0.77 14.51
CA ARG A 136 -0.65 -0.86 15.83
C ARG A 136 -2.17 -0.90 15.74
N GLU A 137 -2.76 -0.04 14.91
CA GLU A 137 -4.20 -0.06 14.64
C GLU A 137 -4.62 -1.42 14.06
N THR A 138 -3.86 -1.94 13.09
CA THR A 138 -4.15 -3.24 12.47
C THR A 138 -4.01 -4.40 13.47
N TYR A 139 -3.01 -4.34 14.36
CA TYR A 139 -2.85 -5.30 15.45
C TYR A 139 -4.06 -5.31 16.38
N GLU A 140 -4.53 -4.16 16.82
CA GLU A 140 -5.64 -4.09 17.76
C GLU A 140 -7.00 -4.40 17.11
N MET A 141 -7.23 -3.92 15.89
CA MET A 141 -8.52 -4.03 15.22
C MET A 141 -8.75 -5.38 14.53
N LEU A 142 -7.68 -6.06 14.11
CA LEU A 142 -7.75 -7.35 13.39
C LEU A 142 -6.98 -8.49 14.09
N GLY A 143 -6.13 -8.18 15.07
CA GLY A 143 -5.34 -9.16 15.81
C GLY A 143 -4.02 -9.54 15.14
N VAL A 144 -3.55 -8.80 14.13
CA VAL A 144 -2.35 -9.14 13.35
C VAL A 144 -1.07 -8.78 14.10
N PHE A 145 -0.25 -9.76 14.46
CA PHE A 145 1.00 -9.54 15.16
C PHE A 145 2.13 -9.18 14.18
N PHE A 146 2.79 -8.03 14.40
CA PHE A 146 3.87 -7.55 13.55
C PHE A 146 5.25 -7.87 14.13
N LEU A 147 6.00 -8.78 13.51
CA LEU A 147 7.35 -9.15 13.91
C LEU A 147 8.33 -8.01 13.63
N GLY A 148 9.08 -7.58 14.66
CA GLY A 148 10.05 -6.49 14.57
C GLY A 148 9.51 -5.10 14.91
N HIS A 149 8.23 -4.98 15.24
CA HIS A 149 7.64 -3.72 15.69
C HIS A 149 7.95 -3.49 17.19
N PRO A 150 8.44 -2.30 17.61
CA PRO A 150 8.89 -2.05 18.98
C PRO A 150 7.75 -1.99 20.00
N ARG A 151 6.52 -1.69 19.56
CA ARG A 151 5.33 -1.52 20.43
C ARG A 151 4.11 -2.23 19.87
N ASN A 152 4.03 -3.54 20.08
CA ASN A 152 2.82 -4.33 19.75
C ASN A 152 1.85 -4.33 20.93
N GLU A 153 1.30 -3.17 21.21
CA GLU A 153 0.38 -2.93 22.32
C GLU A 153 -0.89 -2.24 21.83
N ARG A 154 -1.95 -2.31 22.64
CA ARG A 154 -3.23 -1.64 22.41
C ARG A 154 -3.01 -0.13 22.18
N PHE A 155 -3.85 0.49 21.37
CA PHE A 155 -3.65 1.88 20.95
C PHE A 155 -4.92 2.73 21.04
N ILE A 156 -6.02 2.26 20.49
CA ILE A 156 -7.27 3.00 20.28
C ILE A 156 -8.39 2.45 21.18
N LEU A 157 -8.43 1.14 21.43
CA LEU A 157 -9.53 0.56 22.20
C LEU A 157 -9.40 0.86 23.70
N PRO A 158 -10.53 0.99 24.41
CA PRO A 158 -10.52 1.12 25.87
C PRO A 158 -9.76 -0.04 26.53
N GLU A 159 -9.12 0.24 27.66
CA GLU A 159 -8.37 -0.77 28.43
C GLU A 159 -9.25 -1.98 28.79
N ASP A 160 -10.53 -1.74 29.08
CA ASP A 160 -11.52 -2.76 29.42
C ASP A 160 -12.08 -3.55 28.23
N TRP A 161 -11.55 -3.35 27.01
CA TRP A 161 -11.99 -4.11 25.85
C TRP A 161 -11.54 -5.58 25.97
N ALA A 162 -12.48 -6.44 26.34
CA ALA A 162 -12.30 -7.90 26.46
C ALA A 162 -12.93 -8.68 25.29
N ASP A 163 -13.62 -7.99 24.39
CA ASP A 163 -14.30 -8.59 23.25
C ASP A 163 -13.35 -8.82 22.06
N MET A 164 -13.81 -9.61 21.09
CA MET A 164 -13.08 -9.90 19.86
C MET A 164 -12.73 -8.61 19.08
N PRO A 165 -11.62 -8.58 18.32
CA PRO A 165 -11.24 -7.40 17.54
C PRO A 165 -12.40 -6.92 16.63
N PRO A 166 -12.79 -5.64 16.71
CA PRO A 166 -14.07 -5.18 16.18
C PRO A 166 -14.14 -5.15 14.65
N LEU A 167 -13.01 -5.11 13.94
CA LEU A 167 -12.98 -5.13 12.48
C LEU A 167 -13.00 -6.54 11.89
N ARG A 168 -12.92 -7.60 12.72
CA ARG A 168 -13.16 -8.97 12.26
C ARG A 168 -14.63 -9.12 11.87
N LYS A 169 -14.90 -9.77 10.73
CA LYS A 169 -16.28 -9.94 10.24
C LYS A 169 -17.15 -10.85 11.11
N ASP A 170 -16.53 -11.62 12.00
CA ASP A 170 -17.25 -12.42 13.00
C ASP A 170 -17.80 -11.57 14.14
N PHE A 171 -17.30 -10.34 14.32
CA PHE A 171 -17.76 -9.45 15.37
C PHE A 171 -19.18 -8.98 15.06
N ARG A 172 -20.12 -9.35 15.93
CA ARG A 172 -21.50 -8.90 15.86
C ARG A 172 -21.68 -7.70 16.76
N ILE A 173 -22.02 -6.56 16.16
CA ILE A 173 -22.48 -5.39 16.89
C ILE A 173 -23.77 -5.80 17.62
N LYS A 174 -23.75 -5.75 18.96
CA LYS A 174 -25.00 -5.86 19.73
C LYS A 174 -25.87 -4.67 19.30
N GLY A 175 -26.92 -4.96 18.54
CA GLY A 175 -27.88 -3.96 18.10
C GLY A 175 -28.40 -3.18 19.29
N ARG A 176 -28.60 -1.87 19.09
CA ARG A 176 -29.21 -0.99 20.09
C ARG A 176 -30.67 -1.35 20.32
#